data_AF-A0A0P8DMA7-F1
#
_entry.id   AF-A0A0P8DMA7-F1
#
_cell.length_a   1.000
_cell.length_b   1.000
_cell.length_c   1.000
_cell.angle_alpha   90.00
_cell.angle_beta   90.00
_cell.angle_gamma   90.00
#
_symmetry.space_group_name_H-M   'P 1'
#
loop_
_entity.id
_entity.type
_entity.pdbx_description
1 polymer ?
#
loop_
_entity_poly.entity_id
_entity_poly.type
_entity_poly.pdbx_seq_one_letter_code
_entity_poly.pdbx_strand_id
1 'polypeptide(L)'
;MDEQQLQAYLSLIQELLTCASGEEAARLRNHPELVDEGLVQVMRAEAEKRAQQGRGNAGWLRNFAGTIAAVDYELPRLQIELRFRLSGSSTQAAKPPQGVPWLQRWHEAKIEL
;
A
#
# COMPACT_ATOMS: atom_id res chain seq x y z
N MET A 1 -10.45 -19.95 4.00
CA MET A 1 -10.74 -19.07 2.87
C MET A 1 -11.87 -19.70 2.10
N ASP A 2 -12.98 -18.99 1.94
CA ASP A 2 -14.18 -19.49 1.29
C ASP A 2 -14.19 -19.14 -0.21
N GLU A 3 -14.82 -19.98 -1.04
CA GLU A 3 -14.87 -19.76 -2.50
C GLU A 3 -15.53 -18.42 -2.88
N GLN A 4 -16.53 -17.97 -2.11
CA GLN A 4 -17.16 -16.67 -2.31
C GLN A 4 -16.21 -15.50 -2.04
N GLN A 5 -15.35 -15.65 -1.02
CA GLN A 5 -14.36 -14.65 -0.65
C GLN A 5 -13.25 -14.58 -1.70
N LEU A 6 -12.79 -15.75 -2.18
CA LEU A 6 -11.86 -15.85 -3.31
C LEU A 6 -12.41 -15.17 -4.56
N GLN A 7 -13.67 -15.42 -4.89
CA GLN A 7 -14.32 -14.79 -6.04
C GLN A 7 -14.40 -13.26 -5.88
N ALA A 8 -14.70 -12.76 -4.68
CA ALA A 8 -14.73 -11.33 -4.40
C ALA A 8 -13.35 -10.69 -4.58
N TYR A 9 -12.27 -11.31 -4.08
CA TYR A 9 -10.92 -10.82 -4.30
C TYR A 9 -10.53 -10.83 -5.78
N LEU A 10 -10.87 -11.89 -6.52
CA LEU A 10 -10.58 -11.98 -7.95
C LEU A 10 -11.32 -10.90 -8.75
N SER A 11 -12.58 -10.63 -8.43
CA SER A 11 -13.34 -9.53 -9.04
C SER A 11 -12.68 -8.18 -8.74
N LEU A 12 -12.34 -7.91 -7.48
CA LEU A 12 -11.67 -6.68 -7.07
C LEU A 12 -10.32 -6.49 -7.80
N ILE A 13 -9.50 -7.55 -7.89
CA ILE A 13 -8.23 -7.53 -8.61
C ILE A 13 -8.44 -7.24 -10.11
N GLN A 14 -9.46 -7.85 -10.71
CA GLN A 14 -9.78 -7.61 -12.11
C GLN A 14 -10.16 -6.15 -12.34
N GLU A 15 -10.98 -5.58 -11.46
CA GLU A 15 -11.36 -4.18 -11.53
C GLU A 15 -10.16 -3.25 -11.33
N LEU A 16 -9.25 -3.55 -10.39
CA LEU A 16 -8.02 -2.78 -10.19
C LEU A 16 -7.12 -2.78 -11.44
N LEU A 17 -7.10 -3.88 -12.20
CA LEU A 17 -6.32 -4.01 -13.43
C LEU A 17 -6.94 -3.34 -14.65
N THR A 18 -8.26 -3.10 -14.64
CA THR A 18 -8.99 -2.43 -15.73
C THR A 18 -9.27 -0.95 -15.45
N CYS A 19 -9.16 -0.54 -14.20
CA CYS A 19 -9.39 0.83 -13.76
C CYS A 19 -8.26 1.77 -14.24
N ALA A 20 -8.59 3.05 -14.37
CA ALA A 20 -7.61 4.07 -14.72
C ALA A 20 -6.64 4.32 -13.56
N SER A 21 -5.39 4.65 -13.88
CA SER A 21 -4.37 4.99 -12.90
C SER A 21 -4.84 6.15 -12.02
N GLY A 22 -4.94 5.93 -10.70
CA GLY A 22 -5.39 6.91 -9.70
C GLY A 22 -6.72 6.57 -9.01
N GLU A 23 -7.50 5.64 -9.56
CA GLU A 23 -8.78 5.23 -8.99
C GLU A 23 -8.70 3.95 -8.14
N GLU A 24 -7.55 3.26 -8.15
CA GLU A 24 -7.36 1.99 -7.45
C GLU A 24 -7.57 2.15 -5.93
N ALA A 25 -7.05 3.24 -5.37
CA ALA A 25 -7.21 3.55 -3.95
C ALA A 25 -8.66 3.91 -3.58
N ALA A 26 -9.45 4.47 -4.50
CA ALA A 26 -10.86 4.72 -4.27
C ALA A 26 -11.66 3.40 -4.31
N ARG A 27 -11.31 2.50 -5.24
CA ARG A 27 -11.92 1.18 -5.34
C ARG A 27 -11.67 0.32 -4.11
N LEU A 28 -10.43 0.28 -3.60
CA LEU A 28 -10.12 -0.41 -2.34
C LEU A 28 -10.87 0.18 -1.14
N ARG A 29 -11.06 1.51 -1.11
CA ARG A 29 -11.82 2.18 -0.04
C ARG A 29 -13.31 1.85 -0.03
N ASN A 30 -13.88 1.42 -1.16
CA ASN A 30 -15.26 0.96 -1.24
C ASN A 30 -15.45 -0.47 -0.72
N HIS A 31 -14.36 -1.24 -0.57
CA HIS A 31 -14.38 -2.63 -0.12
C HIS A 31 -13.35 -2.89 1.00
N PRO A 32 -13.37 -2.13 2.11
CA PRO A 32 -12.40 -2.28 3.19
C PRO A 32 -12.41 -3.69 3.82
N GLU A 33 -13.53 -4.40 3.78
CA GLU A 33 -13.69 -5.78 4.23
C GLU A 33 -12.90 -6.80 3.40
N LEU A 34 -12.52 -6.43 2.17
CA LEU A 34 -11.71 -7.25 1.29
C LEU A 34 -10.23 -6.89 1.35
N VAL A 35 -9.84 -5.80 2.02
CA VAL A 35 -8.45 -5.38 2.13
C VAL A 35 -7.80 -6.06 3.33
N ASP A 36 -7.39 -7.31 3.13
CA ASP A 36 -6.78 -8.16 4.16
C ASP A 36 -5.59 -8.99 3.61
N GLU A 37 -5.02 -9.85 4.46
CA GLU A 37 -3.96 -10.79 4.07
C GLU A 37 -4.35 -11.69 2.90
N GLY A 38 -5.61 -12.11 2.84
CA GLY A 38 -6.15 -12.98 1.79
C GLY A 38 -6.07 -12.31 0.44
N LEU A 39 -6.49 -11.05 0.34
CA LEU A 39 -6.36 -10.27 -0.90
C LEU A 39 -4.89 -10.16 -1.34
N VAL A 40 -3.98 -9.88 -0.42
CA VAL A 40 -2.54 -9.78 -0.70
C VAL A 40 -2.00 -11.10 -1.27
N GLN A 41 -2.38 -12.24 -0.69
CA GLN A 41 -1.97 -13.56 -1.20
C GLN A 41 -2.53 -13.83 -2.61
N VAL A 42 -3.82 -13.55 -2.83
CA VAL A 42 -4.47 -13.75 -4.14
C VAL A 42 -3.85 -12.84 -5.21
N MET A 43 -3.52 -11.59 -4.88
CA MET A 43 -2.83 -10.68 -5.78
C MET A 43 -1.47 -11.20 -6.22
N ARG A 44 -0.68 -11.78 -5.30
CA ARG A 44 0.63 -12.38 -5.64
C ARG A 44 0.47 -13.60 -6.54
N ALA A 45 -0.47 -14.48 -6.22
CA ALA A 45 -0.75 -15.67 -7.03
C ALA A 45 -1.20 -15.30 -8.45
N GLU A 46 -2.09 -14.31 -8.58
CA GLU A 46 -2.55 -13.82 -9.89
C GLU A 46 -1.44 -13.09 -10.65
N ALA A 47 -0.53 -12.39 -9.95
CA ALA A 47 0.66 -11.78 -10.55
C ALA A 47 1.61 -12.84 -11.11
N GLU A 48 1.87 -13.92 -10.37
CA GLU A 48 2.71 -15.03 -10.82
C GLU A 48 2.10 -15.77 -12.00
N LYS A 49 0.80 -16.06 -11.96
CA LYS A 49 0.07 -16.66 -13.08
C LYS A 49 0.16 -15.79 -14.33
N ARG A 50 0.03 -14.46 -14.18
CA ARG A 50 0.18 -13.51 -15.29
C ARG A 50 1.60 -13.46 -15.82
N ALA A 51 2.61 -13.49 -14.95
CA ALA A 51 4.01 -13.53 -15.35
C ALA A 51 4.32 -14.80 -16.17
N GLN A 52 3.82 -15.96 -15.73
CA GLN A 52 3.95 -17.23 -16.46
C GLN A 52 3.24 -17.20 -17.81
N GLN A 53 2.10 -16.51 -17.90
CA GLN A 53 1.34 -16.34 -19.14
C GLN A 53 1.88 -15.21 -20.04
N GLY A 54 2.98 -14.54 -19.66
CA GLY A 54 3.52 -13.40 -20.41
C GLY A 54 2.59 -12.19 -20.48
N ARG A 55 1.63 -12.07 -19.56
CA ARG A 55 0.67 -10.96 -19.51
C ARG A 55 1.29 -9.72 -18.88
N GLY A 56 0.97 -8.55 -19.45
CA GLY A 56 1.26 -7.26 -18.86
C GLY A 56 0.64 -7.12 -17.46
N ASN A 57 1.22 -6.23 -16.65
CA ASN A 57 0.75 -5.84 -15.31
C ASN A 57 1.07 -6.82 -14.15
N ALA A 58 1.78 -7.93 -14.41
CA ALA A 58 2.23 -8.84 -13.35
C ALA A 58 3.13 -8.14 -12.31
N GLY A 59 4.12 -7.36 -12.77
CA GLY A 59 5.02 -6.61 -11.90
C GLY A 59 4.30 -5.52 -11.10
N TRP A 60 3.33 -4.85 -11.73
CA TRP A 60 2.49 -3.84 -11.07
C TRP A 60 1.66 -4.48 -9.95
N LEU A 61 0.98 -5.60 -10.23
CA LEU A 61 0.12 -6.28 -9.26
C LEU A 61 0.92 -6.78 -8.05
N ARG A 62 2.12 -7.33 -8.29
CA ARG A 62 3.04 -7.75 -7.21
C ARG A 62 3.49 -6.56 -6.35
N ASN A 63 3.81 -5.43 -6.97
CA ASN A 63 4.22 -4.22 -6.25
C ASN A 63 3.06 -3.64 -5.44
N PHE A 64 1.86 -3.61 -6.02
CA PHE A 64 0.65 -3.10 -5.37
C PHE A 64 0.23 -3.95 -4.17
N ALA A 65 0.33 -5.28 -4.27
CA ALA A 65 0.16 -6.19 -3.14
C ALA A 65 1.16 -5.93 -2.02
N GLY A 66 2.40 -5.55 -2.37
CA GLY A 66 3.41 -5.11 -1.42
C GLY A 66 3.01 -3.82 -0.69
N THR A 67 2.46 -2.84 -1.41
CA THR A 67 1.94 -1.60 -0.81
C THR A 67 0.80 -1.88 0.17
N ILE A 68 -0.16 -2.72 -0.20
CA ILE A 68 -1.28 -3.08 0.68
C ILE A 68 -0.76 -3.78 1.94
N ALA A 69 0.16 -4.74 1.78
CA ALA A 69 0.77 -5.43 2.92
C ALA A 69 1.53 -4.47 3.84
N ALA A 70 2.31 -3.54 3.28
CA ALA A 70 3.04 -2.56 4.10
C ALA A 70 2.09 -1.64 4.88
N VAL A 71 0.96 -1.25 4.28
CA VAL A 71 -0.05 -0.41 4.93
C VAL A 71 -0.82 -1.18 6.03
N ASP A 72 -1.07 -2.48 5.85
CA ASP A 72 -1.84 -3.29 6.79
C ASP A 72 -0.99 -3.87 7.95
N TYR A 73 0.31 -4.12 7.75
CA TYR A 73 1.18 -4.76 8.76
C TYR A 73 2.11 -3.83 9.56
N GLU A 74 2.18 -2.53 9.28
CA GLU A 74 3.00 -1.59 10.08
C GLU A 74 2.20 -0.72 11.08
N LEU A 75 0.90 -0.94 11.21
CA LEU A 75 0.07 -0.20 12.16
C LEU A 75 -0.91 -1.12 12.90
N PRO A 76 -0.78 -1.28 14.24
CA PRO A 76 -1.89 -1.81 15.00
C PRO A 76 -3.09 -0.88 14.77
N ARG A 77 -4.22 -1.48 14.40
CA ARG A 77 -5.53 -0.95 13.93
C ARG A 77 -6.18 0.25 14.67
N LEU A 78 -5.45 1.05 15.46
CA LEU A 78 -6.00 2.15 16.28
C LEU A 78 -5.23 3.49 16.22
N GLN A 79 -4.10 3.63 15.51
CA GLN A 79 -3.18 4.78 15.75
C GLN A 79 -2.96 5.83 14.66
N ILE A 80 -3.54 5.75 13.45
CA ILE A 80 -3.41 6.89 12.50
C ILE A 80 -4.37 8.02 12.90
N GLU A 81 -5.64 7.68 13.17
CA GLU A 81 -6.67 8.71 13.31
C GLU A 81 -6.71 9.34 14.71
N LEU A 82 -6.33 8.61 15.76
CA LEU A 82 -6.24 9.16 17.13
C LEU A 82 -4.93 9.93 17.43
N ARG A 83 -3.83 9.65 16.72
CA ARG A 83 -2.53 10.31 17.00
C ARG A 83 -2.42 11.69 16.36
N PHE A 84 -2.99 11.89 15.18
CA PHE A 84 -2.95 13.20 14.52
C PHE A 84 -3.95 14.19 15.14
N ARG A 85 -5.07 13.70 15.70
CA ARG A 85 -6.12 14.55 16.27
C ARG A 85 -5.89 14.93 17.75
N LEU A 86 -5.14 14.14 18.53
CA LEU A 86 -4.91 14.40 19.95
C LEU A 86 -3.51 14.94 20.31
N SER A 87 -2.54 14.88 19.39
CA SER A 87 -1.21 15.48 19.61
C SER A 87 -1.11 16.86 18.97
N GLY A 88 -1.89 17.82 19.47
CA GLY A 88 -1.48 19.21 19.35
C GLY A 88 -0.22 19.41 20.20
N SER A 89 0.98 19.25 19.63
CA SER A 89 2.23 19.87 20.09
C SER A 89 3.47 19.45 19.28
N SER A 90 4.03 20.45 18.62
CA SER A 90 5.46 20.75 18.41
C SER A 90 6.39 19.77 17.67
N THR A 91 6.97 20.33 16.61
CA THR A 91 8.01 19.83 15.71
C THR A 91 9.29 19.42 16.43
N GLN A 92 9.71 18.16 16.28
CA GLN A 92 11.13 17.83 16.32
C GLN A 92 11.45 16.80 15.25
N ALA A 93 12.26 17.23 14.28
CA ALA A 93 12.57 16.49 13.05
C ALA A 93 13.41 15.24 13.37
N ALA A 94 12.82 14.07 13.15
CA ALA A 94 13.53 12.80 13.21
C ALA A 94 14.58 12.71 12.07
N LYS A 95 15.79 12.28 12.41
CA LYS A 95 16.90 12.07 11.47
C LYS A 95 16.49 11.02 10.41
N PRO A 96 16.64 11.30 9.10
CA PRO A 96 16.25 10.37 8.06
C PRO A 96 17.13 9.10 8.07
N PRO A 97 16.59 7.95 7.63
CA PRO A 97 17.33 6.70 7.54
C PRO A 97 18.50 6.82 6.53
N GLN A 98 19.60 6.12 6.84
CA GLN A 98 20.81 6.12 6.01
C GLN A 98 20.49 5.45 4.65
N GLY A 99 20.71 6.16 3.54
CA GLY A 99 20.59 5.60 2.19
C GLY A 99 19.60 6.28 1.24
N VAL A 100 18.97 7.39 1.62
CA VAL A 100 18.07 8.14 0.73
C VAL A 100 18.78 9.29 -0.03
N PRO A 101 18.57 9.47 -1.34
CA PRO A 101 19.31 10.47 -2.16
C PRO A 101 19.09 11.94 -1.79
N TRP A 102 18.06 12.28 -1.00
CA TRP A 102 17.77 13.66 -0.59
C TRP A 102 18.42 14.05 0.75
N LEU A 103 19.30 13.20 1.31
CA LEU A 103 20.09 13.47 2.53
C LEU A 103 20.92 14.78 2.45
N GLN A 104 21.22 15.23 1.24
CA GLN A 104 21.95 16.47 0.98
C GLN A 104 21.12 17.72 1.35
N ARG A 105 19.80 17.70 1.12
CA ARG A 105 18.88 18.80 1.49
C ARG A 105 18.67 18.92 3.01
N TRP A 106 18.95 17.86 3.77
CA TRP A 106 18.79 17.86 5.23
C TRP A 106 19.96 18.54 5.96
N HIS A 107 21.15 18.61 5.35
CA HIS A 107 22.29 19.33 5.91
C HIS A 107 22.17 20.85 5.71
N GLU A 108 21.63 21.30 4.58
CA GLU A 108 21.44 22.72 4.29
C GLU A 108 20.42 23.39 5.23
N ALA A 109 19.36 22.66 5.62
CA ALA A 109 18.33 23.17 6.53
C ALA A 109 18.79 23.31 8.00
N LYS A 110 20.01 22.90 8.36
CA LYS A 110 20.55 22.97 9.73
C LYS A 110 21.53 24.11 9.98
N ILE A 111 21.94 24.84 8.95
CA ILE A 111 22.95 25.93 9.06
C ILE A 111 22.29 27.31 9.24
N GLU A 112 20.97 27.43 9.01
CA GLU A 112 20.21 28.69 9.11
C GLU A 112 19.39 28.83 10.43
N LEU A 113 19.82 28.15 11.51
CA LEU A 113 19.29 28.29 12.87
C LEU A 113 20.45 28.45 13.86
#